data_AF-A0A1Y1R4M9-F1
#
_entry.id   AF-A0A1Y1R4M9-F1
#
_cell.length_a   1.000
_cell.length_b   1.000
_cell.length_c   1.000
_cell.angle_alpha   90.00
_cell.angle_beta   90.00
_cell.angle_gamma   90.00
#
_symmetry.space_group_name_H-M   'P 1'
#
loop_
_entity.id
_entity.type
_entity.pdbx_description
1 polymer ?
#
loop_
_entity_poly.entity_id
_entity_poly.type
_entity_poly.pdbx_seq_one_letter_code
_entity_poly.pdbx_strand_id
1 'polypeptide(L)'
;MIKTESTGQELRLQPIATVYRTIDQAGPISRIQLARECLMAPGTLTRIARLLMDNHLIQEVASQASTGGRRPVSLAINTSARQLLAVRAGRSHFHMGLCDLSGKLIKKEIVQASTESEESFCAGLISAMRSFIRSTKQHITALEAVAKPVSTGNIHTAADSP
;
A
#
# COMPACT_ATOMS: atom_id res chain seq x y z
N MET A 1 -6.64 -3.74 -39.40
CA MET A 1 -6.09 -4.83 -38.56
C MET A 1 -4.77 -4.34 -37.98
N ILE A 2 -4.74 -3.92 -36.72
CA ILE A 2 -3.49 -3.60 -36.02
C ILE A 2 -3.30 -4.66 -34.96
N LYS A 3 -2.26 -5.49 -35.13
CA LYS A 3 -1.76 -6.42 -34.13
C LYS A 3 -0.97 -5.59 -33.13
N THR A 4 -1.43 -5.48 -31.89
CA THR A 4 -0.62 -4.91 -30.81
C THR A 4 -0.08 -6.06 -29.97
N GLU A 5 1.24 -6.23 -30.05
CA GLU A 5 2.00 -7.12 -29.19
C GLU A 5 1.95 -6.59 -27.75
N SER A 6 1.16 -7.21 -26.89
CA SER A 6 1.25 -7.03 -25.43
C SER A 6 1.09 -8.40 -24.75
N THR A 7 2.17 -9.15 -24.58
CA THR A 7 2.14 -10.38 -23.75
C THR A 7 3.54 -10.72 -23.26
N GLY A 8 3.80 -10.51 -21.97
CA GLY A 8 5.00 -11.03 -21.31
C GLY A 8 5.12 -10.65 -19.84
N GLN A 9 4.93 -9.36 -19.52
CA GLN A 9 5.06 -8.89 -18.13
C GLN A 9 3.71 -8.65 -17.43
N GLU A 10 2.66 -8.33 -18.18
CA GLU A 10 1.35 -7.95 -17.63
C GLU A 10 0.57 -9.14 -17.00
N LEU A 11 0.90 -10.38 -17.35
CA LEU A 11 0.23 -11.60 -16.84
C LEU A 11 0.78 -12.14 -15.50
N ARG A 12 1.91 -11.64 -14.97
CA ARG A 12 2.50 -12.23 -13.74
C ARG A 12 1.89 -11.72 -12.43
N LEU A 13 1.32 -10.51 -12.41
CA LEU A 13 0.83 -9.86 -11.19
C LEU A 13 -0.66 -10.07 -10.92
N GLN A 14 -1.45 -10.30 -11.97
CA GLN A 14 -2.89 -10.56 -11.90
C GLN A 14 -3.26 -11.68 -10.88
N PRO A 15 -2.56 -12.83 -10.84
CA PRO A 15 -2.85 -13.88 -9.86
C PRO A 15 -2.53 -13.46 -8.42
N ILE A 16 -1.45 -12.69 -8.20
CA ILE A 16 -1.01 -12.28 -6.86
C ILE A 16 -2.02 -11.28 -6.26
N ALA A 17 -2.40 -10.27 -7.04
CA ALA A 17 -3.37 -9.27 -6.63
C ALA A 17 -4.74 -9.89 -6.31
N THR A 18 -5.16 -10.88 -7.10
CA THR A 18 -6.41 -11.61 -6.87
C THR A 18 -6.37 -12.36 -5.55
N VAL A 19 -5.31 -13.15 -5.30
CA VAL A 19 -5.16 -13.91 -4.05
C VAL A 19 -5.13 -12.99 -2.83
N TYR A 20 -4.34 -11.92 -2.87
CA TYR A 20 -4.26 -10.97 -1.76
C TYR A 20 -5.63 -10.33 -1.46
N ARG A 21 -6.32 -9.84 -2.49
CA ARG A 21 -7.65 -9.22 -2.35
C ARG A 21 -8.69 -10.20 -1.80
N THR A 22 -8.68 -11.46 -2.24
CA THR A 22 -9.61 -12.47 -1.72
C THR A 22 -9.38 -12.71 -0.23
N ILE A 23 -8.13 -12.78 0.24
CA ILE A 23 -7.81 -12.93 1.67
C ILE A 23 -8.27 -11.69 2.46
N ASP A 24 -8.03 -10.49 1.92
CA ASP A 24 -8.44 -9.22 2.54
C ASP A 24 -9.96 -9.11 2.72
N GLN A 25 -10.73 -9.54 1.71
CA GLN A 25 -12.20 -9.47 1.73
C GLN A 25 -12.85 -10.58 2.56
N ALA A 26 -12.30 -11.80 2.52
CA ALA A 26 -12.87 -12.95 3.22
C ALA A 26 -12.46 -13.02 4.70
N GLY A 27 -11.38 -12.36 5.10
CA GLY A 27 -10.75 -12.54 6.41
C GLY A 27 -9.98 -13.87 6.50
N PRO A 28 -9.78 -14.44 7.71
CA PRO A 28 -9.04 -15.69 7.90
C PRO A 28 -9.61 -16.86 7.06
N ILE A 29 -8.94 -17.21 5.96
CA ILE A 29 -9.42 -18.18 4.97
C ILE A 29 -8.49 -19.39 4.84
N SER A 30 -9.05 -20.60 4.74
CA SER A 30 -8.22 -21.80 4.50
C SER A 30 -7.66 -21.82 3.08
N ARG A 31 -6.49 -22.45 2.88
CA ARG A 31 -5.89 -22.60 1.53
C ARG A 31 -6.81 -23.31 0.53
N ILE A 32 -7.59 -24.29 1.01
CA ILE A 32 -8.53 -25.05 0.16
C ILE A 32 -9.66 -24.13 -0.31
N GLN A 33 -10.23 -23.34 0.61
CA GLN A 33 -11.29 -22.41 0.27
C GLN A 33 -10.78 -21.29 -0.63
N LEU A 34 -9.60 -20.74 -0.33
CA LEU A 34 -8.95 -19.71 -1.14
C LEU A 34 -8.65 -20.19 -2.57
N ALA A 35 -8.28 -21.46 -2.76
CA ALA A 35 -8.08 -22.03 -4.10
C ALA A 35 -9.38 -22.08 -4.91
N ARG A 36 -10.50 -22.43 -4.25
CA ARG A 36 -11.82 -22.47 -4.86
C ARG A 36 -12.31 -21.07 -5.22
N GLU A 37 -12.20 -20.12 -4.30
CA GLU A 37 -12.64 -18.73 -4.53
C GLU A 37 -11.80 -18.02 -5.60
N CYS A 38 -10.49 -18.28 -5.66
CA CYS A 38 -9.62 -17.73 -6.69
C CYS A 38 -9.68 -18.50 -8.04
N LEU A 39 -10.41 -19.62 -8.11
CA LEU A 39 -10.43 -20.54 -9.27
C LEU A 39 -9.01 -20.97 -9.71
N MET A 40 -8.14 -21.27 -8.75
CA MET A 40 -6.74 -21.62 -8.99
C MET A 40 -6.40 -23.06 -8.64
N ALA A 41 -5.50 -23.66 -9.41
CA ALA A 41 -4.91 -24.95 -9.07
C ALA A 41 -4.13 -24.85 -7.73
N PRO A 42 -4.18 -25.88 -6.86
CA PRO A 42 -3.56 -25.84 -5.54
C PRO A 42 -2.06 -25.52 -5.54
N GLY A 43 -1.31 -26.02 -6.54
CA GLY A 43 0.12 -25.76 -6.69
C GLY A 43 0.43 -24.27 -6.98
N THR A 44 -0.37 -23.64 -7.85
CA THR A 44 -0.24 -22.21 -8.16
C THR A 44 -0.56 -21.35 -6.95
N LEU A 45 -1.65 -21.65 -6.25
CA LEU A 45 -2.00 -20.92 -5.03
C LEU A 45 -0.91 -21.06 -3.96
N THR A 46 -0.38 -22.28 -3.75
CA THR A 46 0.67 -22.50 -2.76
C THR A 46 1.91 -21.68 -3.05
N ARG A 47 2.32 -21.59 -4.33
CA ARG A 47 3.43 -20.74 -4.76
C ARG A 47 3.16 -19.26 -4.49
N ILE A 48 1.96 -18.77 -4.80
CA ILE A 48 1.59 -17.36 -4.59
C ILE A 48 1.47 -17.04 -3.10
N ALA A 49 0.79 -17.89 -2.32
CA ALA A 49 0.66 -17.73 -0.88
C ALA A 49 2.04 -17.72 -0.21
N ARG A 50 2.96 -18.57 -0.65
CA ARG A 50 4.34 -18.55 -0.16
C ARG A 50 5.04 -17.23 -0.47
N LEU A 51 4.95 -16.74 -1.70
CA LEU A 51 5.50 -15.43 -2.07
C LEU A 51 4.93 -14.31 -1.19
N LEU A 52 3.62 -14.31 -0.92
CA LEU A 52 2.97 -13.32 -0.07
C LEU A 52 3.40 -13.45 1.41
N MET A 53 3.57 -14.67 1.92
CA MET A 53 4.07 -14.91 3.28
C MET A 53 5.54 -14.51 3.43
N ASP A 54 6.40 -14.86 2.47
CA ASP A 54 7.82 -14.49 2.45
C ASP A 54 8.02 -12.97 2.41
N ASN A 55 7.04 -12.24 1.86
CA ASN A 55 7.00 -10.78 1.85
C ASN A 55 6.28 -10.16 3.07
N HIS A 56 5.84 -10.98 4.03
CA HIS A 56 5.06 -10.57 5.21
C HIS A 56 3.75 -9.85 4.88
N LEU A 57 3.17 -10.08 3.70
CA LEU A 57 1.88 -9.50 3.30
C LEU A 57 0.70 -10.28 3.88
N ILE A 58 0.88 -11.59 4.07
CA ILE A 58 -0.09 -12.47 4.72
C ILE A 58 0.60 -13.31 5.78
N GLN A 59 -0.17 -13.84 6.73
CA GLN A 59 0.30 -14.68 7.82
C GLN A 59 -0.64 -15.85 8.08
N GLU A 60 -0.13 -16.89 8.72
CA GLU A 60 -0.97 -17.98 9.22
C GLU A 60 -1.56 -17.61 10.58
N VAL A 61 -2.87 -17.82 10.74
CA VAL A 61 -3.59 -17.62 11.99
C VAL A 61 -4.34 -18.91 12.35
N ALA A 62 -4.50 -19.15 13.66
CA ALA A 62 -5.29 -20.29 14.13
C ALA A 62 -6.75 -20.13 13.68
N SER A 63 -7.31 -21.17 13.05
CA SER A 63 -8.73 -21.16 12.69
C SER A 63 -9.59 -21.27 13.96
N GLN A 64 -10.70 -20.51 14.01
CA GLN A 64 -11.59 -20.51 15.17
C GLN A 64 -12.46 -21.77 15.31
N ALA A 65 -12.47 -22.66 14.32
CA ALA A 65 -13.21 -23.92 14.37
C ALA A 65 -12.25 -25.11 14.36
N SER A 66 -11.97 -25.72 15.52
CA SER A 66 -11.27 -27.01 15.57
C SER A 66 -11.67 -27.81 16.80
N THR A 67 -12.54 -28.81 16.59
CA THR A 67 -13.00 -29.78 17.60
C THR A 67 -12.28 -31.14 17.53
N GLY A 68 -11.22 -31.30 16.72
CA GLY A 68 -10.35 -32.49 16.75
C GLY A 68 -9.24 -32.53 15.69
N GLY A 69 -8.08 -33.10 16.02
CA GLY A 69 -6.96 -33.34 15.09
C GLY A 69 -5.91 -32.21 14.96
N ARG A 70 -5.05 -32.29 13.92
CA ARG A 70 -4.04 -31.25 13.59
C ARG A 70 -4.77 -29.94 13.30
N ARG A 71 -4.49 -28.90 14.10
CA ARG A 71 -5.19 -27.61 14.05
C ARG A 71 -5.17 -27.01 12.63
N PRO A 72 -6.34 -26.73 12.01
CA PRO A 72 -6.39 -26.07 10.72
C PRO A 72 -5.85 -24.63 10.84
N VAL A 73 -4.92 -24.27 9.95
CA VAL A 73 -4.37 -22.92 9.82
C VAL A 73 -5.07 -22.18 8.70
N SER A 74 -5.46 -20.93 8.96
CA SER A 74 -6.03 -20.00 7.98
C SER A 74 -4.99 -18.96 7.57
N LEU A 75 -5.12 -18.40 6.38
CA LEU A 75 -4.35 -17.26 5.91
C LEU A 75 -5.12 -15.97 6.19
N ALA A 76 -4.44 -14.96 6.70
CA ALA A 76 -4.99 -13.62 6.91
C ALA A 76 -3.99 -12.55 6.47
N ILE A 77 -4.48 -11.34 6.13
CA ILE A 77 -3.60 -10.21 5.83
C ILE A 77 -2.81 -9.84 7.08
N ASN A 78 -1.51 -9.58 6.91
CA ASN A 78 -0.69 -9.03 7.97
C ASN A 78 -0.65 -7.51 7.84
N THR A 79 -1.71 -6.86 8.34
CA THR A 79 -1.88 -5.41 8.20
C THR A 79 -0.79 -4.63 8.95
N SER A 80 -0.27 -5.19 10.05
CA SER A 80 0.77 -4.59 10.90
C SER A 80 2.19 -4.75 10.37
N ALA A 81 2.43 -5.63 9.39
CA ALA A 81 3.79 -5.93 8.92
C ALA A 81 4.43 -4.85 8.06
N ARG A 82 3.65 -3.93 7.48
CA ARG A 82 4.20 -2.82 6.69
C ARG A 82 3.40 -1.56 6.93
N GLN A 83 4.03 -0.42 6.68
CA GLN A 83 3.41 0.88 6.81
C GLN A 83 3.59 1.68 5.52
N LEU A 84 2.63 2.54 5.22
CA LEU A 84 2.62 3.39 4.05
C LEU A 84 2.87 4.84 4.49
N LEU A 85 3.82 5.53 3.86
CA LEU A 85 3.95 6.98 3.99
C LEU A 85 3.21 7.63 2.83
N ALA A 86 2.05 8.18 3.13
CA ALA A 86 1.32 9.05 2.22
C ALA A 86 1.86 10.48 2.33
N VAL A 87 2.25 11.07 1.21
CA VAL A 87 2.66 12.48 1.16
C VAL A 87 1.84 13.21 0.10
N ARG A 88 1.18 14.28 0.52
CA ARG A 88 0.50 15.22 -0.36
C ARG A 88 1.21 16.56 -0.25
N ALA A 89 1.94 16.92 -1.30
CA ALA A 89 2.57 18.22 -1.42
C ALA A 89 1.58 19.23 -2.02
N GLY A 90 1.09 20.16 -1.19
CA GLY A 90 0.34 21.33 -1.62
C GLY A 90 1.25 22.54 -1.80
N ARG A 91 0.70 23.66 -2.28
CA ARG A 91 1.46 24.91 -2.45
C ARG A 91 1.98 25.46 -1.14
N SER A 92 1.13 25.54 -0.11
CA SER A 92 1.49 26.14 1.19
C SER A 92 1.84 25.12 2.26
N HIS A 93 1.46 23.85 2.09
CA HIS A 93 1.62 22.82 3.11
C HIS A 93 1.89 21.44 2.50
N PHE A 94 2.72 20.66 3.19
CA PHE A 94 2.90 19.23 3.02
C PHE A 94 2.04 18.49 4.03
N HIS A 95 1.14 17.63 3.57
CA HIS A 95 0.42 16.71 4.42
C HIS A 95 1.12 15.36 4.36
N MET A 96 1.52 14.84 5.51
CA MET A 96 2.14 13.54 5.65
C MET A 96 1.27 12.65 6.54
N GLY A 97 1.09 11.40 6.13
CA GLY A 97 0.34 10.40 6.87
C GLY A 97 1.08 9.08 6.86
N LEU A 98 1.14 8.44 8.02
CA LEU A 98 1.60 7.07 8.16
C LEU A 98 0.38 6.18 8.34
N CYS A 99 0.21 5.19 7.49
CA CYS A 99 -0.88 4.23 7.56
C CYS A 99 -0.36 2.80 7.68
N ASP A 100 -1.15 1.88 8.20
CA ASP A 100 -0.92 0.44 8.00
C ASP A 100 -1.47 -0.02 6.64
N LEU A 101 -1.31 -1.30 6.29
CA LEU A 101 -1.80 -1.84 5.01
C LEU A 101 -3.34 -1.92 4.93
N SER A 102 -4.07 -1.78 6.04
CA SER A 102 -5.54 -1.65 6.03
C SER A 102 -6.00 -0.23 5.70
N GLY A 103 -5.08 0.72 5.57
CA GLY A 103 -5.37 2.14 5.38
C GLY A 103 -5.67 2.88 6.68
N LYS A 104 -5.52 2.23 7.85
CA LYS A 104 -5.70 2.90 9.14
C LYS A 104 -4.58 3.90 9.36
N LEU A 105 -4.95 5.16 9.60
CA LEU A 105 -4.00 6.23 9.90
C LEU A 105 -3.40 6.02 11.30
N ILE A 106 -2.09 5.88 11.36
CA ILE A 106 -1.28 5.73 12.57
C ILE A 106 -0.79 7.09 13.06
N LYS A 107 -0.32 7.93 12.13
CA LYS A 107 0.21 9.26 12.43
C LYS A 107 -0.05 10.22 11.28
N LYS A 108 -0.25 11.49 11.60
CA LYS A 108 -0.42 12.58 10.63
C LYS A 108 0.42 13.78 11.05
N GLU A 109 0.97 14.48 10.07
CA GLU A 109 1.68 15.74 10.26
C GLU A 109 1.37 16.69 9.09
N ILE A 110 1.31 17.98 9.38
CA ILE A 110 1.18 19.03 8.37
C ILE A 110 2.34 19.98 8.58
N VAL A 111 3.15 20.19 7.54
CA VAL A 111 4.34 21.03 7.56
C VAL A 111 4.16 22.15 6.55
N GLN A 112 4.52 23.38 6.91
CA GLN A 112 4.46 24.50 5.99
C GLN A 112 5.50 24.30 4.87
N ALA A 113 5.08 24.52 3.62
CA ALA A 113 5.94 24.39 2.47
C ALA A 113 6.69 25.70 2.21
N SER A 114 7.99 25.61 1.96
CA SER A 114 8.76 26.73 1.43
C SER A 114 8.41 26.91 -0.05
N THR A 115 7.98 28.11 -0.43
CA THR A 115 7.55 28.43 -1.82
C THR A 115 8.44 29.45 -2.50
N GLU A 116 9.62 29.72 -1.93
CA GLU A 116 10.56 30.74 -2.42
C GLU A 116 11.20 30.33 -3.75
N SER A 117 11.49 29.04 -3.93
CA SER A 117 11.97 28.46 -5.19
C SER A 117 11.62 26.97 -5.29
N GLU A 118 11.75 26.39 -6.48
CA GLU A 118 11.57 24.94 -6.69
C GLU A 118 12.60 24.13 -5.88
N GLU A 119 13.85 24.60 -5.79
CA GLU A 119 14.88 23.95 -4.97
C GLU A 119 14.53 24.00 -3.48
N SER A 120 14.07 25.16 -2.99
CA SER A 120 13.66 25.35 -1.58
C SER A 120 12.46 24.47 -1.24
N PHE A 121 11.50 24.33 -2.17
CA PHE A 121 10.36 23.44 -2.02
C PHE A 121 10.77 21.97 -1.94
N CYS A 122 11.61 21.50 -2.88
CA CYS A 122 12.09 20.11 -2.90
C CYS A 122 12.93 19.79 -1.66
N ALA A 123 13.83 20.69 -1.27
CA ALA A 123 14.63 20.54 -0.07
C ALA A 123 13.76 20.50 1.20
N GLY A 124 12.75 21.39 1.27
CA GLY A 124 11.76 21.42 2.34
C GLY A 124 10.98 20.11 2.44
N LEU A 125 10.52 19.56 1.31
CA LEU A 125 9.79 18.29 1.26
C LEU A 125 10.64 17.12 1.75
N ILE A 126 11.88 17.01 1.26
CA ILE A 126 12.82 15.96 1.69
C ILE A 126 13.10 16.08 3.19
N SER A 127 13.30 17.30 3.70
CA SER A 127 13.54 17.57 5.12
C SER A 127 12.34 17.16 5.97
N ALA A 128 11.13 17.56 5.55
CA ALA A 128 9.88 17.21 6.20
C ALA A 128 9.66 15.69 6.25
N MET A 129 9.85 14.99 5.13
CA MET A 129 9.75 13.52 5.07
C MET A 129 10.76 12.84 6.00
N ARG A 130 12.02 13.29 6.00
CA ARG A 130 13.05 12.75 6.90
C ARG A 130 12.69 12.98 8.37
N SER A 131 12.16 14.15 8.70
CA SER A 131 11.70 14.46 10.06
C SER A 131 10.55 13.56 10.49
N PHE A 132 9.53 13.42 9.63
CA PHE A 132 8.38 12.57 9.85
C PHE A 132 8.78 11.10 10.06
N ILE A 133 9.65 10.55 9.21
CA ILE A 133 10.18 9.19 9.33
C ILE A 133 10.94 9.01 10.65
N ARG A 134 11.84 9.94 11.02
CA ARG A 134 12.59 9.88 12.29
C ARG A 134 11.67 9.90 13.51
N SER A 135 10.63 10.72 13.47
CA SER A 135 9.64 10.83 14.54
C SER A 135 8.77 9.58 14.72
N THR A 136 8.95 8.58 13.85
CA THR A 136 8.16 7.35 13.82
C THR A 136 9.00 6.07 13.92
N LYS A 137 10.29 6.21 14.29
CA LYS A 137 11.30 5.12 14.35
C LYS A 137 10.97 3.89 15.19
N GLN A 138 9.83 3.80 15.86
CA GLN A 138 9.41 2.60 16.58
C GLN A 138 8.49 1.65 15.79
N HIS A 139 8.03 2.01 14.58
CA HIS A 139 7.03 1.17 13.87
C HIS A 139 7.25 0.92 12.37
N ILE A 140 8.31 1.45 11.74
CA ILE A 140 8.45 1.36 10.27
C ILE A 140 9.16 0.06 9.86
N THR A 141 8.39 -0.91 9.33
CA THR A 141 8.91 -2.19 8.81
C THR A 141 9.22 -2.16 7.31
N ALA A 142 8.49 -1.34 6.55
CA ALA A 142 8.75 -1.03 5.13
C ALA A 142 8.05 0.30 4.81
N LEU A 143 8.55 1.09 3.86
CA LEU A 143 8.01 2.39 3.50
C LEU A 143 7.76 2.46 1.98
N GLU A 144 6.49 2.48 1.60
CA GLU A 144 6.08 2.77 0.22
C GLU A 144 5.51 4.20 0.18
N ALA A 145 5.83 4.96 -0.87
CA ALA A 145 5.42 6.36 -1.01
C ALA A 145 4.51 6.55 -2.21
N VAL A 146 3.33 7.14 -2.00
CA VAL A 146 2.41 7.54 -3.08
C VAL A 146 2.25 9.05 -3.03
N ALA A 147 2.66 9.72 -4.10
CA ALA A 147 2.49 11.15 -4.28
C ALA A 147 1.51 11.42 -5.43
N LYS A 148 0.54 12.31 -5.20
CA LYS A 148 -0.27 12.88 -6.29
C LYS A 148 0.20 14.31 -6.55
N PRO A 149 0.64 14.65 -7.79
CA PRO A 149 0.93 16.03 -8.13
C PRO A 149 -0.37 16.84 -8.07
N VAL A 150 -0.32 18.01 -7.44
CA VAL A 150 -1.34 19.02 -7.65
C VAL A 150 -1.09 19.59 -9.04
N SER A 151 -1.90 19.18 -10.03
CA SER A 151 -1.94 19.84 -11.33
C SER A 151 -2.30 21.31 -11.09
N THR A 152 -1.37 22.19 -11.41
CA THR A 152 -1.59 23.64 -11.42
C THR A 152 -2.57 23.96 -12.54
N GLY A 153 -3.85 24.11 -12.20
CA GLY A 153 -4.80 24.82 -13.06
C GLY A 153 -4.32 26.27 -13.25
N ASN A 154 -4.13 26.62 -14.52
CA ASN A 154 -3.86 27.93 -15.13
C ASN A 154 -3.57 29.11 -14.20
N ILE A 155 -2.32 29.57 -14.25
CA ILE A 155 -1.93 30.94 -13.93
C ILE A 155 -2.24 31.86 -15.12
N HIS A 156 -3.50 32.29 -15.26
CA HIS A 156 -3.83 33.44 -16.09
C HIS A 156 -4.96 34.27 -15.47
N THR A 157 -4.57 35.46 -15.01
CA THR A 157 -5.26 36.75 -15.10
C THR A 157 -6.49 37.04 -14.22
N ALA A 158 -6.29 37.92 -13.23
CA ALA A 158 -7.12 39.08 -12.85
C ALA A 158 -6.43 39.73 -11.62
N ALA A 159 -5.50 40.67 -11.74
CA ALA A 159 -5.68 42.09 -12.14
C ALA A 159 -6.81 42.78 -11.38
N ASP A 160 -6.40 43.54 -10.36
CA ASP A 160 -7.00 44.71 -9.70
C ASP A 160 -8.53 44.90 -9.70
N SER A 161 -9.07 44.99 -8.47
CA SER A 161 -10.30 45.69 -8.12
C SER A 161 -10.16 47.21 -8.38
N PRO A 162 -11.28 47.93 -8.52
CA PRO A 162 -12.09 48.33 -7.36
C PRO A 162 -13.51 47.76 -7.37
#